data_AF-A0AAW5KL95-F1
#
_entry.id   AF-A0AAW5KL95-F1
#
_cell.length_a   1.000
_cell.length_b   1.000
_cell.length_c   1.000
_cell.angle_alpha   90.00
_cell.angle_beta   90.00
_cell.angle_gamma   90.00
#
_symmetry.space_group_name_H-M   'P 1'
#
loop_
_entity.id
_entity.type
_entity.pdbx_description
1 polymer ?
#
loop_
_entity_poly.entity_id
_entity_poly.type
_entity_poly.pdbx_seq_one_letter_code
_entity_poly.pdbx_strand_id
1 'polypeptide(L)'
;LMSFTLNRQPHFKEQPKDQLVVWVYGLYTDVPGDYVKKPMRQCTGREITMEWLYHVGVPEEEIPELAATGAHCLPCMMPYITSFFMPRTACDRSKV
;
A
#
# COMPACT_ATOMS: atom_id res chain seq x y z
N LEU A 1 -2.73 -1.90 10.51
CA LEU A 1 -3.38 -0.62 10.14
C LEU A 1 -3.00 -0.26 8.72
N MET A 2 -3.93 -0.46 7.79
CA MET A 2 -3.79 -0.22 6.36
C MET A 2 -4.85 0.78 5.92
N SER A 3 -4.53 1.59 4.93
CA SER A 3 -5.49 2.48 4.28
C SER A 3 -5.21 2.54 2.79
N PHE A 4 -6.25 2.81 2.00
CA PHE A 4 -6.14 2.89 0.55
C PHE A 4 -7.00 4.03 0.02
N THR A 5 -6.69 4.48 -1.19
CA THR A 5 -7.47 5.51 -1.90
C THR A 5 -7.51 5.24 -3.39
N LEU A 6 -8.61 5.65 -4.00
CA LEU A 6 -8.79 5.74 -5.44
C LEU A 6 -9.08 7.19 -5.78
N ASN A 7 -8.12 7.86 -6.40
CA ASN A 7 -8.33 9.20 -6.94
C ASN A 7 -9.17 9.16 -8.22
N ARG A 8 -9.53 10.34 -8.75
CA ARG A 8 -10.16 10.44 -10.08
C ARG A 8 -9.32 9.70 -11.11
N GLN A 9 -10.00 8.88 -11.92
CA GLN A 9 -9.38 8.08 -12.96
C GLN A 9 -9.64 8.72 -14.35
N PRO A 10 -8.68 8.63 -15.28
CA PRO A 10 -7.34 8.05 -15.08
C PRO A 10 -6.44 8.93 -14.20
N HIS A 11 -5.59 8.29 -13.40
CA HIS A 11 -4.62 9.00 -12.56
C HIS A 11 -3.44 9.53 -13.39
N PHE A 12 -3.01 8.75 -14.40
CA PHE A 12 -1.97 9.15 -15.34
C PHE A 12 -2.56 9.48 -16.72
N LYS A 13 -1.96 10.45 -17.42
CA LYS A 13 -2.45 10.92 -18.73
C LYS A 13 -2.53 9.79 -19.78
N GLU A 14 -1.60 8.84 -19.72
CA GLU A 14 -1.48 7.71 -20.67
C GLU A 14 -2.07 6.40 -20.14
N GLN A 15 -2.76 6.42 -19.00
CA GLN A 15 -3.38 5.23 -18.44
C GLN A 15 -4.55 4.74 -19.32
N PRO A 16 -4.62 3.43 -19.63
CA PRO A 16 -5.77 2.83 -20.29
C PRO A 16 -7.09 3.09 -19.54
N LYS A 17 -8.18 3.33 -20.27
CA LYS A 17 -9.47 3.74 -19.68
C LYS A 17 -10.18 2.64 -18.89
N ASP A 18 -9.79 1.39 -19.11
CA ASP A 18 -10.30 0.18 -18.48
C ASP A 18 -9.49 -0.23 -17.24
N GLN A 19 -8.50 0.57 -16.83
CA GLN A 19 -7.66 0.31 -15.66
C GLN A 19 -7.90 1.32 -14.55
N LEU A 20 -7.71 0.87 -13.30
CA LEU A 20 -7.77 1.71 -12.10
C LEU A 20 -6.40 1.74 -11.42
N VAL A 21 -6.01 2.91 -10.91
CA VAL A 21 -4.83 3.06 -10.05
C VAL A 21 -5.29 3.23 -8.60
N VAL A 22 -4.97 2.23 -7.78
CA VAL A 22 -5.22 2.20 -6.35
C VAL A 22 -3.91 2.50 -5.62
N TRP A 23 -3.92 3.41 -4.65
CA TRP A 23 -2.78 3.61 -3.76
C TRP A 23 -3.10 3.06 -2.38
N VAL A 24 -2.19 2.26 -1.83
CA VAL A 24 -2.33 1.58 -0.53
C VAL A 24 -1.09 1.88 0.31
N TYR A 25 -1.25 2.04 1.62
CA TYR A 25 -0.14 2.11 2.57
C TYR A 25 -0.49 1.44 3.90
N GLY A 26 0.54 1.00 4.62
CA GLY A 26 0.44 0.47 5.98
C GLY A 26 1.30 1.27 6.96
N LEU A 27 0.74 1.62 8.12
CA LEU A 27 1.47 2.36 9.17
C LEU A 27 2.35 1.45 10.04
N TYR A 28 1.90 0.21 10.28
CA TYR A 28 2.64 -0.79 11.05
C TYR A 28 3.25 -1.79 10.08
N THR A 29 4.54 -1.61 9.77
CA THR A 29 5.22 -2.40 8.72
C THR A 29 5.87 -3.68 9.26
N ASP A 30 5.98 -3.80 10.58
CA ASP A 30 6.63 -4.89 11.31
C ASP A 30 5.64 -5.86 12.00
N VAL A 31 4.35 -5.57 11.96
CA VAL A 31 3.28 -6.42 12.49
C VAL A 31 2.73 -7.33 11.38
N PRO A 32 2.51 -8.64 11.63
CA PRO A 32 1.85 -9.52 10.68
C PRO A 32 0.44 -9.05 10.29
N GLY A 33 0.06 -9.31 9.04
CA GLY A 33 -1.30 -9.06 8.55
C GLY A 33 -2.36 -10.02 9.09
N ASP A 34 -3.62 -9.66 8.85
CA ASP A 34 -4.80 -10.40 9.23
C ASP A 34 -5.06 -11.59 8.30
N TYR A 35 -4.72 -11.51 7.01
CA TYR A 35 -4.80 -12.63 6.07
C TYR A 35 -3.41 -13.18 5.74
N VAL A 36 -2.52 -12.33 5.25
CA VAL A 36 -1.11 -12.66 5.02
C VAL A 36 -0.35 -12.55 6.34
N LYS A 37 0.02 -13.71 6.91
CA LYS A 37 0.70 -13.84 8.22
C LYS A 37 2.19 -13.45 8.19
N LYS A 38 2.53 -12.38 7.48
CA LYS A 38 3.87 -11.80 7.39
C LYS A 38 3.82 -10.29 7.64
N PRO A 39 4.87 -9.69 8.22
CA PRO A 39 5.01 -8.24 8.26
C PRO A 39 5.01 -7.65 6.85
N MET A 40 4.30 -6.52 6.65
CA MET A 40 4.17 -5.89 5.33
C MET A 40 5.51 -5.60 4.65
N ARG A 41 6.55 -5.25 5.41
CA ARG A 41 7.92 -5.03 4.88
C ARG A 41 8.58 -6.27 4.25
N GLN A 42 8.00 -7.46 4.45
CA GLN A 42 8.45 -8.74 3.88
C GLN A 42 7.48 -9.28 2.82
N CYS A 43 6.42 -8.53 2.51
CA CYS A 43 5.43 -8.94 1.52
C CYS A 43 5.84 -8.52 0.11
N THR A 44 5.54 -9.38 -0.84
CA THR A 44 5.54 -9.05 -2.28
C THR A 44 4.31 -8.19 -2.62
N GLY A 45 4.31 -7.58 -3.81
CA GLY A 45 3.14 -6.83 -4.29
C GLY A 45 1.87 -7.68 -4.31
N ARG A 46 1.97 -8.94 -4.76
CA ARG A 46 0.85 -9.90 -4.76
C ARG A 46 0.29 -10.13 -3.35
N GLU A 47 1.16 -10.31 -2.37
CA GLU A 47 0.74 -10.53 -0.98
C GLU A 47 0.11 -9.29 -0.35
N ILE A 48 0.60 -8.09 -0.69
CA ILE A 48 -0.05 -6.84 -0.27
C ILE A 48 -1.45 -6.73 -0.91
N THR A 49 -1.60 -7.10 -2.18
CA THR A 49 -2.92 -7.16 -2.84
C THR A 49 -3.83 -8.16 -2.15
N MET A 50 -3.34 -9.36 -1.78
CA MET A 50 -4.14 -10.37 -1.08
C MET A 50 -4.70 -9.84 0.25
N GLU A 51 -3.84 -9.21 1.06
CA GLU A 51 -4.25 -8.57 2.32
C GLU A 51 -5.28 -7.46 2.09
N TRP A 52 -5.10 -6.66 1.04
CA TRP A 52 -6.05 -5.60 0.68
C TRP A 52 -7.40 -6.15 0.26
N LEU A 53 -7.44 -7.17 -0.62
CA LEU A 53 -8.66 -7.82 -1.07
C LEU A 53 -9.45 -8.44 0.09
N TYR A 54 -8.75 -9.05 1.05
CA TYR A 54 -9.35 -9.56 2.28
C TYR A 54 -10.10 -8.47 3.04
N HIS A 55 -9.45 -7.32 3.27
CA HIS A 55 -10.06 -6.23 4.03
C HIS A 55 -11.22 -5.51 3.32
N VAL A 56 -11.29 -5.58 1.98
CA VAL A 56 -12.45 -5.05 1.23
C VAL A 56 -13.59 -6.06 1.07
N GLY A 57 -13.43 -7.28 1.62
CA GLY A 57 -14.50 -8.28 1.73
C GLY A 57 -14.62 -9.22 0.53
N VAL A 58 -13.56 -9.41 -0.26
CA VAL A 58 -13.53 -10.43 -1.32
C VAL A 58 -13.55 -11.83 -0.69
N PRO A 59 -14.32 -12.79 -1.25
CA PRO A 59 -14.31 -14.18 -0.76
C PRO A 59 -12.90 -14.79 -0.75
N GLU A 60 -12.51 -15.40 0.37
CA GLU A 60 -11.12 -15.85 0.60
C GLU A 60 -10.63 -16.85 -0.44
N GLU A 61 -11.53 -17.64 -1.02
CA GLU A 61 -11.26 -18.60 -2.09
C GLU A 61 -10.89 -17.93 -3.42
N GLU A 62 -11.32 -16.70 -3.68
CA GLU A 62 -11.03 -15.95 -4.91
C GLU A 62 -9.77 -15.07 -4.79
N ILE A 63 -9.39 -14.70 -3.55
CA ILE A 63 -8.26 -13.79 -3.28
C ILE A 63 -6.96 -14.21 -3.97
N PRO A 64 -6.50 -15.48 -3.90
CA PRO A 64 -5.21 -15.86 -4.47
C PRO A 64 -5.14 -15.66 -5.99
N GLU A 65 -6.24 -15.92 -6.69
CA GLU A 65 -6.34 -15.79 -8.15
C GLU A 65 -6.46 -14.32 -8.54
N LEU A 66 -7.39 -13.58 -7.93
CA LEU A 66 -7.58 -12.15 -8.20
C LEU A 66 -6.32 -11.32 -7.91
N ALA A 67 -5.57 -11.66 -6.86
CA ALA A 67 -4.30 -10.99 -6.57
C ALA A 67 -3.19 -11.34 -7.58
N ALA A 68 -3.24 -12.51 -8.22
CA ALA A 68 -2.25 -12.95 -9.19
C ALA A 68 -2.51 -12.39 -10.60
N THR A 69 -3.78 -12.30 -11.01
CA THR A 69 -4.16 -11.97 -12.39
C THR A 69 -4.91 -10.64 -12.52
N GLY A 70 -5.61 -10.21 -11.48
CA GLY A 70 -6.46 -9.01 -11.49
C GLY A 70 -5.75 -7.69 -11.17
N ALA A 71 -4.56 -7.73 -10.58
CA ALA A 71 -3.83 -6.52 -10.22
C ALA A 71 -2.31 -6.67 -10.35
N HIS A 72 -1.67 -5.62 -10.85
CA HIS A 72 -0.21 -5.48 -10.85
C HIS A 72 0.21 -4.49 -9.75
N CYS A 73 0.64 -5.01 -8.61
CA CYS A 73 1.05 -4.21 -7.46
C CYS A 73 2.56 -3.99 -7.42
N LEU A 74 2.98 -2.71 -7.37
CA LEU A 74 4.37 -2.29 -7.25
C LEU A 74 4.64 -1.74 -5.83
N PRO A 75 5.21 -2.54 -4.92
CA PRO A 75 5.52 -2.06 -3.58
C PRO A 75 6.72 -1.11 -3.59
N CYS A 76 6.69 -0.09 -2.73
CA CYS A 76 7.78 0.85 -2.53
C CYS A 76 8.06 1.02 -1.04
N MET A 77 9.27 0.66 -0.61
CA MET A 77 9.74 0.91 0.77
C MET A 77 10.46 2.24 0.83
N MET A 78 9.97 3.15 1.67
CA MET A 78 10.53 4.50 1.84
C MET A 78 11.00 4.68 3.30
N PRO A 79 12.31 4.52 3.61
CA PRO A 79 12.81 4.52 4.99
C PRO A 79 12.60 5.86 5.72
N TYR A 80 12.46 6.95 4.98
CA TYR A 80 12.38 8.31 5.53
C TYR A 80 11.03 9.00 5.27
N ILE A 81 10.00 8.25 4.85
CA ILE A 81 8.69 8.84 4.52
C ILE A 81 8.03 9.58 5.70
N THR A 82 8.30 9.13 6.93
CA THR A 82 7.81 9.75 8.16
C THR A 82 8.81 10.69 8.82
N SER A 83 9.99 10.92 8.22
CA SER A 83 11.07 11.70 8.85
C SER A 83 10.67 13.13 9.20
N PHE A 84 9.71 13.73 8.48
CA PHE A 84 9.18 15.06 8.79
C PHE A 84 8.45 15.15 10.14
N PHE A 85 7.95 14.02 10.64
CA PHE A 85 7.18 13.93 11.89
C PHE A 85 8.01 13.48 13.09
N MET A 86 9.30 13.21 12.89
CA MET A 86 10.18 12.89 14.01
C MET A 86 10.20 14.05 15.02
N PRO A 87 10.23 13.76 16.33
CA PRO A 87 10.38 14.79 17.35
C PRO A 87 11.56 15.72 17.03
N ARG A 88 11.34 17.02 17.16
CA ARG A 88 12.35 18.04 16.86
C ARG A 88 12.22 19.25 17.78
N THR A 89 13.30 20.01 17.88
CA THR A 89 13.39 21.30 18.55
C THR A 89 13.44 22.45 17.55
N ALA A 90 13.38 23.69 18.04
CA ALA A 90 13.38 24.90 17.20
C ALA A 90 14.66 25.05 16.35
N CYS A 91 15.77 24.42 16.75
CA CYS A 91 17.07 24.55 16.10
C CYS A 91 17.37 23.47 15.06
N ASP A 92 16.56 22.40 14.97
CA ASP A 92 16.88 21.21 14.16
C ASP A 92 16.65 21.40 12.66
N ARG A 93 15.99 22.50 12.23
CA ARG A 93 15.80 22.86 10.82
C ARG A 93 16.48 24.19 10.53
N SER A 94 17.18 24.28 9.39
CA SER A 94 17.83 25.51 8.97
C SER A 94 16.82 26.64 8.75
N LYS A 95 17.27 27.88 8.97
CA LYS A 95 16.54 29.06 8.51
C LYS A 95 16.61 29.12 6.98
N VAL A 96 15.53 29.62 6.38
CA VAL A 96 15.46 29.91 4.93
C VAL A 96 16.37 31.09 4.61
#